data_AF-A0A7J4LM76-F1
#
_entry.id   AF-A0A7J4LM76-F1
#
_cell.length_a   1.000
_cell.length_b   1.000
_cell.length_c   1.000
_cell.angle_alpha   90.00
_cell.angle_beta   90.00
_cell.angle_gamma   90.00
#
_symmetry.space_group_name_H-M   'P 1'
#
loop_
_entity.id
_entity.type
_entity.pdbx_description
1 polymer ?
#
loop_
_entity_poly.entity_id
_entity_poly.type
_entity_poly.pdbx_seq_one_letter_code
_entity_poly.pdbx_strand_id
1 'polypeptide(L)' 'QLAVIASNCPKDKRDKITGVPVMDFPGKGTDLGTACGKPYPIAALAIVEAGESDILRAVREK' A
#
# COMPACT_ATOMS: atom_id res chain seq x y z
N GLN A 1 0.44 -10.07 -4.24
CA GLN A 1 1.68 -9.64 -4.94
C GLN A 1 1.60 -8.14 -5.31
N LEU A 2 1.62 -7.24 -4.33
CA LEU A 2 1.54 -5.79 -4.52
C LEU A 2 1.94 -5.10 -3.22
N ALA A 3 2.61 -3.95 -3.30
CA ALA A 3 2.77 -3.04 -2.16
C ALA A 3 1.94 -1.77 -2.35
N VAL A 4 1.21 -1.37 -1.32
CA VAL A 4 0.49 -0.09 -1.26
C VAL A 4 1.26 0.84 -0.32
N ILE A 5 1.59 2.04 -0.76
CA ILE A 5 2.44 2.97 -0.02
C ILE A 5 1.69 4.27 0.24
N ALA A 6 1.64 4.72 1.49
CA ALA A 6 1.03 6.00 1.84
C ALA A 6 1.85 7.18 1.33
N SER A 7 1.18 8.31 1.05
CA SER A 7 1.80 9.53 0.51
C SER A 7 2.94 10.10 1.38
N ASN A 8 2.89 9.89 2.70
CA ASN A 8 3.89 10.34 3.66
C ASN A 8 4.85 9.22 4.11
N CYS A 9 4.96 8.13 3.36
CA CYS A 9 5.92 7.07 3.67
C CYS A 9 7.37 7.61 3.62
N PRO A 10 8.16 7.43 4.69
CA PRO A 10 9.55 7.85 4.71
C PRO A 10 10.36 7.23 3.56
N LYS A 11 11.23 8.03 2.93
CA LYS A 11 11.99 7.61 1.75
C LYS A 11 12.90 6.40 2.04
N ASP A 12 13.49 6.33 3.24
CA ASP A 12 14.32 5.20 3.68
C ASP A 12 13.55 3.87 3.77
N LYS A 13 12.22 3.93 3.99
CA LYS A 13 11.35 2.75 4.00
C LYS A 13 10.84 2.43 2.60
N ARG A 14 10.49 3.46 1.83
CA ARG A 14 10.04 3.33 0.43
C ARG A 14 11.12 2.67 -0.43
N ASP A 15 12.37 3.09 -0.31
CA ASP A 15 13.49 2.60 -1.11
C ASP A 15 13.82 1.12 -0.83
N LYS A 16 13.37 0.57 0.31
CA LYS A 16 13.52 -0.85 0.65
C LYS A 16 12.45 -1.73 0.00
N ILE A 17 11.35 -1.16 -0.48
CA ILE A 17 10.27 -1.89 -1.14
C ILE A 17 10.65 -2.02 -2.61
N THR A 18 11.21 -3.18 -2.97
CA THR A 18 11.69 -3.48 -4.31
C THR A 18 11.20 -4.87 -4.75
N GLY A 19 11.23 -5.13 -6.06
CA GLY A 19 10.86 -6.45 -6.61
C GLY A 19 9.36 -6.74 -6.64
N VAL A 20 8.50 -5.77 -6.32
CA VAL A 20 7.04 -5.89 -6.42
C VAL A 20 6.43 -4.63 -7.03
N PRO A 21 5.28 -4.72 -7.73
CA PRO A 21 4.53 -3.55 -8.13
C PRO A 21 4.17 -2.70 -6.92
N VAL A 22 4.17 -1.38 -7.11
CA VAL A 22 3.87 -0.40 -6.07
C VAL A 22 2.67 0.44 -6.50
N MET A 23 1.70 0.57 -5.61
CA MET A 23 0.58 1.49 -5.72
C MET A 23 0.75 2.63 -4.69
N ASP A 24 0.94 3.85 -5.18
CA ASP A 24 0.87 5.03 -4.33
C ASP A 24 -0.59 5.29 -3.91
N PHE A 25 -0.83 5.25 -2.60
CA PHE A 25 -2.07 5.64 -1.98
C PHE A 25 -2.06 7.16 -1.72
N PRO A 26 -3.08 7.90 -2.16
CA PRO A 26 -3.09 9.36 -2.09
C PRO A 26 -3.17 9.90 -0.65
N GLY A 27 -3.71 9.13 0.29
CA GLY A 27 -3.83 9.54 1.70
C GLY A 27 -2.54 9.34 2.49
N LYS A 28 -2.54 9.85 3.73
CA LYS A 28 -1.45 9.64 4.69
C LYS A 28 -1.55 8.26 5.33
N GLY A 29 -0.51 7.86 6.06
CA GLY A 29 -0.49 6.57 6.74
C GLY A 29 -1.59 6.40 7.79
N THR A 30 -2.08 7.50 8.37
CA THR A 30 -3.28 7.49 9.23
C THR A 30 -4.51 7.05 8.44
N ASP A 31 -4.71 7.61 7.24
CA ASP A 31 -5.86 7.30 6.39
C ASP A 31 -5.79 5.86 5.88
N LEU A 32 -4.59 5.40 5.52
CA LEU A 32 -4.35 4.00 5.13
C LEU A 32 -4.62 3.04 6.30
N GLY A 33 -4.20 3.42 7.52
CA GLY A 33 -4.50 2.68 8.75
C GLY A 33 -6.01 2.57 8.99
N THR A 34 -6.74 3.67 8.89
CA THR A 34 -8.20 3.71 9.02
C THR A 34 -8.90 2.87 7.95
N ALA A 35 -8.46 2.96 6.68
CA ALA A 35 -9.00 2.14 5.59
C ALA A 35 -8.78 0.63 5.83
N CYS A 36 -7.69 0.26 6.51
CA CYS A 36 -7.39 -1.12 6.91
C CYS A 36 -8.03 -1.52 8.26
N GLY A 37 -8.84 -0.65 8.89
CA GLY A 37 -9.46 -0.91 10.18
C GLY A 37 -8.47 -1.01 11.36
N LYS A 38 -7.32 -0.34 11.28
CA LYS A 38 -6.29 -0.34 12.33
C LYS A 38 -6.22 1.01 13.06
N PRO A 39 -6.10 1.01 14.40
CA PRO A 39 -6.02 2.24 15.20
C PRO A 39 -4.59 2.84 15.24
N TYR A 40 -3.80 2.62 14.20
CA TYR A 40 -2.43 3.12 14.08
C TYR A 40 -2.07 3.38 12.62
N PRO A 41 -1.14 4.32 12.34
CA PRO A 41 -0.76 4.65 10.98
C PRO A 41 0.01 3.50 10.32
N ILE A 42 -0.27 3.28 9.03
CA ILE A 42 0.40 2.30 8.17
C ILE A 42 1.15 3.06 7.09
N ALA A 43 2.49 2.94 7.06
CA ALA A 43 3.31 3.60 6.04
C ALA A 43 3.27 2.83 4.70
N ALA A 44 3.24 1.51 4.76
CA ALA A 44 3.10 0.62 3.61
C ALA A 44 2.40 -0.68 4.00
N LEU A 45 1.63 -1.25 3.07
CA LEU A 45 0.92 -2.52 3.19
C LEU A 45 1.37 -3.46 2.07
N ALA A 46 1.71 -4.70 2.39
CA ALA A 46 1.98 -5.74 1.40
C ALA A 46 0.75 -6.64 1.25
N ILE A 47 0.26 -6.75 0.01
CA ILE A 47 -0.77 -7.72 -0.34
C ILE A 47 -0.06 -9.00 -0.75
N VAL A 48 -0.17 -10.02 0.08
CA VAL A 48 0.34 -11.37 -0.24
C VAL A 48 -0.66 -12.05 -1.18
N GLU A 49 -1.91 -12.14 -0.74
CA GLU A 49 -3.05 -12.71 -1.47
C GLU A 49 -4.19 -11.67 -1.58
N ALA A 50 -4.84 -11.61 -2.74
CA ALA A 50 -5.93 -10.67 -2.98
C ALA A 50 -7.30 -11.18 -2.49
N GLY A 51 -7.44 -12.50 -2.29
CA GLY A 51 -8.73 -13.11 -2.00
C GLY A 51 -9.77 -12.76 -3.08
N GLU A 52 -10.94 -12.29 -2.64
CA GLU A 52 -12.04 -11.86 -3.50
C GLU A 52 -11.93 -10.38 -3.95
N SER A 53 -10.82 -9.71 -3.65
CA SER A 53 -10.62 -8.30 -3.99
C SER A 53 -10.14 -8.10 -5.43
N ASP A 54 -10.71 -7.10 -6.12
CA ASP A 54 -10.23 -6.60 -7.42
C ASP A 54 -8.95 -5.73 -7.33
N ILE A 55 -8.32 -5.60 -6.17
CA ILE A 55 -7.19 -4.67 -5.93
C ILE A 55 -6.00 -4.85 -6.89
N LEU A 56 -5.78 -6.06 -7.40
CA LEU A 56 -4.72 -6.33 -8.36
C LEU A 56 -5.02 -5.79 -9.77
N ARG A 57 -6.30 -5.55 -10.13
CA ARG A 57 -6.68 -4.97 -11.42
C ARG A 57 -6.28 -3.50 -11.51
N ALA A 58 -6.48 -2.76 -10.42
CA ALA A 58 -6.15 -1.33 -10.33
C ALA A 58 -4.65 -1.01 -10.52
N VAL A 59 -3.77 -2.01 -10.43
CA VAL A 59 -2.32 -1.87 -10.70
C VAL A 59 -1.95 -2.33 -12.11
N ARG A 60 -2.70 -3.28 -12.67
CA ARG A 60 -2.49 -3.79 -14.03
C ARG A 60 -3.01 -2.85 -15.12
N GLU A 61 -3.92 -1.95 -14.77
CA GLU A 61 -4.51 -0.95 -15.68
C GLU A 61 -3.78 0.40 -15.65
N LYS A 62 -2.68 0.51 -14.89
CA LYS A 62 -1.70 1.60 -15.03
C LYS A 62 -0.70 1.28 -16.13
#